data_AF-A0A9D7IS77-F1
#
_entry.id   AF-A0A9D7IS77-F1
#
_cell.length_a   1.000
_cell.length_b   1.000
_cell.length_c   1.000
_cell.angle_alpha   90.00
_cell.angle_beta   90.00
_cell.angle_gamma   90.00
#
_symmetry.space_group_name_H-M   'P 1'
#
loop_
_entity.id
_entity.type
_entity.pdbx_description
1 polymer ?
#
loop_
_entity_poly.entity_id
_entity_poly.type
_entity_poly.pdbx_seq_one_letter_code
_entity_poly.pdbx_strand_id
1 'polypeptide(L)' 'MEFRTEFFNFFNKTNFSAPTVDRRSANFGRVTSTFDPRIVQFALKLYF' A
#
# COMPACT_ATOMS: atom_id res chain seq x y z
N MET A 1 -10.90 -26.06 10.74
CA MET A 1 -10.09 -25.28 9.79
C MET A 1 -10.74 -23.93 9.57
N GLU A 2 -9.95 -22.90 9.24
CA GLU A 2 -10.40 -21.54 8.93
C GLU A 2 -9.70 -21.04 7.68
N PHE A 3 -10.48 -20.50 6.74
CA PHE A 3 -9.96 -19.82 5.55
C PHE A 3 -10.31 -18.33 5.64
N ARG A 4 -9.35 -17.47 5.31
CA ARG A 4 -9.50 -16.02 5.32
C ARG A 4 -8.97 -15.42 4.03
N THR A 5 -9.69 -14.43 3.53
CA THR A 5 -9.24 -13.56 2.45
C THR A 5 -9.21 -12.12 2.94
N GLU A 6 -8.14 -11.40 2.64
CA GLU A 6 -8.01 -9.98 2.97
C GLU A 6 -7.71 -9.19 1.69
N PHE A 7 -8.37 -8.04 1.57
CA PHE A 7 -8.22 -7.11 0.46
C PHE A 7 -7.74 -5.76 1.00
N PHE A 8 -6.56 -5.32 0.59
CA PHE A 8 -6.06 -3.98 0.85
C PHE A 8 -6.13 -3.15 -0.42
N ASN A 9 -6.58 -1.90 -0.31
CA ASN A 9 -6.83 -1.03 -1.46
C ASN A 9 -7.76 -1.70 -2.51
N PHE A 10 -8.95 -2.12 -2.08
CA PHE A 10 -9.91 -2.89 -2.90
C PHE A 10 -10.21 -2.26 -4.28
N PHE A 11 -10.33 -0.93 -4.32
CA PHE A 11 -10.59 -0.17 -5.54
C PHE A 11 -9.34 0.18 -6.36
N ASN A 12 -8.15 -0.24 -5.93
CA ASN A 12 -6.86 0.09 -6.53
C ASN A 12 -6.65 1.62 -6.70
N LYS A 13 -7.06 2.40 -5.69
CA LYS A 13 -6.83 3.84 -5.65
C LYS A 13 -5.34 4.11 -5.41
N THR A 14 -4.73 4.94 -6.23
CA THR A 14 -3.37 5.43 -5.99
C THR A 14 -3.36 6.30 -4.74
N ASN A 15 -2.57 5.91 -3.74
CA ASN A 15 -2.37 6.68 -2.51
C ASN A 15 -0.96 7.26 -2.53
N PHE A 16 -0.87 8.55 -2.78
CA PHE A 16 0.38 9.29 -2.85
C PHE A 16 0.97 9.51 -1.45
N SER A 17 2.29 9.41 -1.32
CA SER A 17 2.98 9.78 -0.09
C SER A 17 3.10 11.30 0.06
N ALA A 18 3.67 11.76 1.17
CA ALA A 18 4.03 13.16 1.31
C ALA A 18 5.02 13.61 0.21
N PRO A 19 4.96 14.88 -0.22
CA PRO A 19 5.94 15.45 -1.14
C PRO A 19 7.31 15.61 -0.46
N THR A 20 8.36 15.75 -1.26
CA THR A 20 9.72 16.01 -0.74
C THR A 20 9.76 17.39 -0.09
N VAL A 21 10.09 17.43 1.21
CA VAL A 21 10.13 18.69 2.01
C VAL A 21 11.54 19.27 2.18
N ASP A 22 12.57 18.57 1.71
CA ASP A 22 13.92 19.12 1.69
C ASP A 22 14.05 20.21 0.62
N ARG A 23 14.24 21.45 1.08
CA ARG A 23 14.38 22.65 0.24
C ARG A 23 15.61 22.65 -0.67
N ARG A 24 16.62 21.82 -0.39
CA ARG A 24 17.81 21.67 -1.23
C ARG A 24 17.65 20.58 -2.29
N SER A 25 16.60 19.77 -2.21
CA SER A 25 16.34 18.70 -3.18
C SER A 25 15.83 19.27 -4.50
N ALA A 26 16.32 18.73 -5.62
CA ALA A 26 15.76 19.00 -6.94
C ALA A 26 14.28 18.56 -7.05
N ASN A 27 13.81 17.71 -6.14
CA ASN A 27 12.44 17.23 -6.07
C ASN A 27 11.57 17.99 -5.04
N PHE A 28 12.05 19.10 -4.47
CA PHE A 28 11.29 19.87 -3.49
C PHE A 28 9.86 20.17 -3.98
N GLY A 29 8.87 19.89 -3.14
CA GLY A 29 7.44 20.07 -3.43
C GLY A 29 6.83 19.00 -4.35
N ARG A 30 7.60 18.02 -4.84
CA ARG A 30 7.09 16.94 -5.71
C ARG A 30 6.83 15.67 -4.91
N VAL A 31 5.75 14.96 -5.27
CA VAL A 31 5.50 13.59 -4.80
C VAL A 31 6.09 12.62 -5.80
N THR A 32 6.97 11.73 -5.34
CA THR A 32 7.70 10.77 -6.19
C THR A 32 7.47 9.32 -5.77
N SER A 33 6.58 9.08 -4.81
CA SER A 33 6.29 7.75 -4.28
C SER A 33 4.82 7.59 -3.91
N THR A 34 4.39 6.34 -3.84
CA THR A 34 3.04 5.93 -3.47
C THR A 34 3.11 4.83 -2.42
N PHE A 35 2.03 4.65 -1.66
CA PHE A 35 1.82 3.46 -0.84
C PHE A 35 1.50 2.25 -1.72
N ASP A 36 1.37 1.09 -1.09
CA ASP A 36 1.12 -0.17 -1.77
C ASP A 36 -0.13 -0.13 -2.66
N PRO A 37 -0.07 -0.75 -3.85
CA PRO A 37 -1.22 -0.93 -4.72
C PRO A 37 -2.21 -1.95 -4.11
N ARG A 38 -3.24 -2.36 -4.86
CA ARG A 38 -4.15 -3.41 -4.39
C ARG A 38 -3.40 -4.70 -4.07
N ILE A 39 -3.57 -5.19 -2.84
CA ILE A 39 -3.07 -6.48 -2.39
C ILE A 39 -4.27 -7.37 -2.07
N VAL A 40 -4.24 -8.60 -2.59
CA VAL A 40 -5.18 -9.66 -2.25
C VAL A 40 -4.39 -10.80 -1.67
N GLN A 41 -4.74 -11.22 -0.46
CA GLN A 41 -4.04 -12.31 0.22
C GLN A 41 -5.02 -13.34 0.76
N PHE A 42 -4.54 -14.58 0.80
CA PHE A 42 -5.30 -15.74 1.26
C PHE A 42 -4.53 -16.41 2.38
N ALA A 43 -5.23 -16.81 3.43
CA ALA A 43 -4.67 -17.55 4.54
C ALA A 43 -5.56 -18.77 4.86
N LEU A 44 -4.91 -19.89 5.16
CA LEU A 44 -5.57 -21.13 5.60
C LEU A 44 -4.95 -21.57 6.93
N LYS A 45 -5.80 -21.77 7.94
CA LYS A 45 -5.41 -22.29 9.25
C LYS A 45 -6.08 -23.64 9.48
N LEU A 46 -5.28 -24.66 9.73
CA LEU A 46 -5.75 -26.01 10.05
C LEU A 46 -5.72 -26.21 11.57
N TYR A 47 -6.76 -26.84 12.11
CA TYR A 47 -6.81 -27.30 13.49
C TYR A 47 -6.71 -28.83 13.46
N PHE A 48 -5.91 -29.39 14.35
CA PHE A 48 -5.72 -30.82 14.54
C PHE A 48 -6.09 -31.19 15.98
#